data_AF-J3PG07-F1
#
_entry.id   AF-J3PG07-F1
#
_cell.length_a   1.000
_cell.length_b   1.000
_cell.length_c   1.000
_cell.angle_alpha   90.00
_cell.angle_beta   90.00
_cell.angle_gamma   90.00
#
_symmetry.space_group_name_H-M   'P 1'
#
loop_
_entity.id
_entity.type
_entity.pdbx_description
1 polymer ?
#
loop_
_entity_poly.entity_id
_entity_poly.type
_entity_poly.pdbx_seq_one_letter_code
_entity_poly.pdbx_strand_id
1 'polypeptide(L)'
;MAETTPLMTSWKEHEKPGSPPPPRHWARRALLPMALLGAIAVFAPGLLPWGRPLTALPSGPSGAASPAFRAPKCAQVEPLLPNATSPRLRDMDALFSTPEFRDLSAARLSGAVRIPTVSHDDMGAVGEDPRWLALVPLRDYLAATFPLAHAALRRELVNEHGLLYTWAGSDASLGPTVLMAHQDVVPVADETLDQWTHPPFSGLYDGARVWGRGASDCKNNLVGILAAVEALAAAGFRPRRTLVLSFGFDEEISGARGAGHLSRALLSRYGPDSAAVVVDEGAAILNQWGATFAAPGVAEKGAVDVEVVVRMPGGHSSIPPRHNAIGVAAQVVAAVEGDPYPPRLHAGNPFLDVLRCGDEHAPAFPDGLRRLLRERDDGSGSNKDDEKDELAEEAARAGDMVRYLFATSATPTIARGGIKSNALPERVVLTVNHRINVGESFADVRAKLAQAAGAVAARHNLTLHPFEKVPSFDGEDDDDDEPPSSVTLRVRSAPLEPAPVTPTSTEGGTTPYGVLAGTTRGVYGERLLVAPALMTGNTDTRYYWDLTRHIFRYGPQWEDGAASDFDNGIHTVNERVSIAAHVNGIKWYSSFIRNMDEAVLE
;
A
#
# COMPACT_ATOMS: atom_id res chain seq x y z
N MET A 1 -42.49 29.52 52.21
CA MET A 1 -43.24 28.24 52.09
C MET A 1 -42.40 27.34 51.20
N ALA A 2 -41.70 26.29 51.66
CA ALA A 2 -42.07 25.23 52.62
C ALA A 2 -42.99 24.16 51.97
N GLU A 3 -42.90 22.83 52.19
CA GLU A 3 -41.94 21.91 52.89
C GLU A 3 -42.45 20.43 52.68
N THR A 4 -41.72 19.30 52.76
CA THR A 4 -40.27 18.97 52.87
C THR A 4 -39.96 17.50 52.48
N THR A 5 -38.74 17.21 51.95
CA THR A 5 -37.98 15.92 52.02
C THR A 5 -38.52 14.62 51.33
N PRO A 6 -37.70 13.53 51.21
CA PRO A 6 -37.89 12.44 50.23
C PRO A 6 -38.13 11.05 50.85
N LEU A 7 -38.00 9.98 50.03
CA LEU A 7 -37.97 8.58 50.48
C LEU A 7 -36.62 7.89 50.18
N MET A 8 -36.07 7.19 51.17
CA MET A 8 -34.93 6.28 51.06
C MET A 8 -35.38 4.83 51.28
N THR A 9 -34.79 3.87 50.57
CA THR A 9 -34.68 2.45 50.97
C THR A 9 -33.49 1.86 50.21
N SER A 10 -32.32 1.75 50.82
CA SER A 10 -31.93 0.67 51.75
C SER A 10 -31.73 -0.67 51.05
N TRP A 11 -30.50 -0.90 50.58
CA TRP A 11 -29.92 -2.23 50.35
C TRP A 11 -28.52 -2.29 50.97
N LYS A 12 -28.09 -3.49 51.35
CA LYS A 12 -27.07 -3.71 52.39
C LYS A 12 -25.64 -3.67 51.86
N GLU A 13 -24.71 -3.34 52.76
CA GLU A 13 -23.29 -3.64 52.60
C GLU A 13 -23.06 -5.17 52.50
N HIS A 14 -22.21 -5.61 51.58
CA HIS A 14 -21.41 -6.83 51.73
C HIS A 14 -20.06 -6.65 51.01
N GLU A 15 -19.01 -6.65 51.81
CA GLU A 15 -17.65 -7.18 51.58
C GLU A 15 -16.93 -6.96 50.23
N LYS A 16 -15.72 -6.37 50.34
CA LYS A 16 -14.78 -6.20 49.21
C LYS A 16 -14.16 -7.55 48.82
N PRO A 17 -14.04 -7.90 47.53
CA PRO A 17 -13.13 -8.96 47.10
C PRO A 17 -11.67 -8.55 47.37
N GLY A 18 -10.86 -9.49 47.86
CA GLY A 18 -9.48 -9.24 48.27
C GLY A 18 -8.46 -9.24 47.12
N SER A 19 -7.30 -8.64 47.37
CA SER A 19 -6.18 -8.55 46.42
C SER A 19 -5.63 -9.93 45.99
N PRO A 20 -5.15 -10.09 44.75
CA PRO A 20 -4.55 -11.35 44.29
C PRO A 20 -3.20 -11.65 44.99
N PRO A 21 -2.85 -12.94 45.17
CA PRO A 21 -1.58 -13.33 45.80
C PRO A 21 -0.39 -13.20 44.82
N PRO A 22 0.85 -13.01 45.34
CA PRO A 22 2.05 -12.93 44.51
C PRO A 22 2.42 -14.29 43.88
N PRO A 23 3.11 -14.30 42.73
CA PRO A 23 3.46 -15.54 42.03
C PRO A 23 4.47 -16.39 42.81
N ARG A 24 4.24 -17.71 42.84
CA ARG A 24 5.14 -18.67 43.49
C ARG A 24 6.31 -19.04 42.58
N HIS A 25 7.53 -18.78 43.04
CA HIS A 25 8.75 -19.29 42.41
C HIS A 25 8.78 -20.83 42.41
N TRP A 26 9.00 -21.43 41.25
CA TRP A 26 9.23 -22.87 41.09
C TRP A 26 10.67 -23.10 40.64
N ALA A 27 11.53 -23.55 41.55
CA ALA A 27 12.91 -23.85 41.23
C ALA A 27 13.01 -25.11 40.34
N ARG A 28 13.55 -24.99 39.13
CA ARG A 28 14.09 -26.15 38.40
C ARG A 28 15.58 -26.30 38.65
N ARG A 29 15.99 -27.56 38.81
CA ARG A 29 17.38 -27.95 39.09
C ARG A 29 18.22 -27.80 37.83
N ALA A 30 19.49 -27.46 38.01
CA ALA A 30 20.47 -27.50 36.93
C ALA A 30 20.69 -28.96 36.46
N LEU A 31 20.88 -29.11 35.15
CA LEU A 31 21.50 -30.27 34.52
C LEU A 31 22.52 -29.74 33.50
N LEU A 32 23.75 -30.26 33.55
CA LEU A 32 24.77 -29.99 32.55
C LEU A 32 24.44 -30.74 31.26
N PRO A 33 24.92 -30.23 30.12
CA PRO A 33 25.71 -31.05 29.21
C PRO A 33 27.19 -30.66 29.27
N MET A 34 28.08 -31.61 28.94
CA MET A 34 29.53 -31.41 28.99
C MET A 34 30.02 -30.53 27.84
N ALA A 35 31.05 -29.73 28.10
CA ALA A 35 31.89 -29.19 27.05
C ALA A 35 32.71 -30.32 26.40
N LEU A 36 32.92 -30.27 25.09
CA LEU A 36 33.96 -31.04 24.41
C LEU A 36 34.86 -30.08 23.63
N LEU A 37 36.17 -30.18 23.84
CA LEU A 37 37.17 -29.40 23.13
C LEU A 37 37.51 -30.07 21.78
N GLY A 38 37.57 -29.28 20.71
CA GLY A 38 38.11 -29.66 19.40
C GLY A 38 39.05 -28.56 18.92
N ALA A 39 40.29 -28.90 18.59
CA ALA A 39 41.40 -27.94 18.50
C ALA A 39 41.81 -27.55 17.06
N ILE A 40 42.74 -26.60 16.98
CA ILE A 40 43.12 -25.83 15.78
C ILE A 40 44.36 -26.44 15.06
N ALA A 41 44.30 -26.42 13.72
CA ALA A 41 45.39 -26.36 12.73
C ALA A 41 46.40 -27.52 12.50
N VAL A 42 46.48 -27.92 11.22
CA VAL A 42 47.69 -28.00 10.35
C VAL A 42 48.87 -28.90 10.76
N PHE A 43 49.18 -29.90 9.93
CA PHE A 43 50.44 -29.98 9.14
C PHE A 43 50.37 -31.07 8.04
N ALA A 44 51.17 -30.94 6.98
CA ALA A 44 51.39 -31.96 5.91
C ALA A 44 52.83 -32.52 6.02
N PRO A 45 53.19 -33.64 5.35
CA PRO A 45 53.61 -33.55 3.94
C PRO A 45 53.39 -34.81 3.04
N GLY A 46 53.59 -34.64 1.74
CA GLY A 46 53.75 -35.70 0.73
C GLY A 46 54.62 -35.19 -0.43
N LEU A 47 55.39 -36.05 -1.11
CA LEU A 47 56.58 -35.64 -1.89
C LEU A 47 56.65 -36.16 -3.34
N LEU A 48 56.99 -35.23 -4.27
CA LEU A 48 57.88 -35.39 -5.44
C LEU A 48 57.42 -36.27 -6.65
N PRO A 49 58.05 -36.19 -7.85
CA PRO A 49 58.98 -35.18 -8.42
C PRO A 49 58.73 -34.76 -9.91
N TRP A 50 59.66 -33.97 -10.49
CA TRP A 50 59.85 -33.54 -11.91
C TRP A 50 58.89 -32.41 -12.37
N GLY A 51 59.27 -31.41 -13.19
CA GLY A 51 60.50 -31.06 -13.93
C GLY A 51 60.11 -30.47 -15.31
N ARG A 52 60.68 -29.41 -15.91
CA ARG A 52 61.95 -28.64 -15.78
C ARG A 52 61.71 -27.14 -16.16
N PRO A 53 62.70 -26.21 -16.08
CA PRO A 53 62.44 -24.76 -16.09
C PRO A 53 62.51 -24.08 -17.47
N LEU A 54 61.95 -22.87 -17.57
CA LEU A 54 62.28 -21.88 -18.61
C LEU A 54 62.34 -20.44 -18.05
N THR A 55 63.35 -19.72 -18.55
CA THR A 55 63.75 -18.31 -18.41
C THR A 55 62.68 -17.26 -18.09
N ALA A 56 63.03 -16.31 -17.21
CA ALA A 56 62.34 -15.02 -17.06
C ALA A 56 62.62 -14.07 -18.24
N LEU A 57 61.66 -13.20 -18.56
CA LEU A 57 61.81 -12.05 -19.47
C LEU A 57 61.13 -10.80 -18.87
N PRO A 58 61.49 -9.57 -19.28
CA PRO A 58 61.12 -8.35 -18.55
C PRO A 58 59.67 -7.87 -18.78
N SER A 59 59.19 -7.07 -17.84
CA SER A 59 57.90 -6.39 -17.88
C SER A 59 57.75 -5.41 -19.05
N GLY A 60 56.75 -5.62 -19.90
CA GLY A 60 56.08 -4.52 -20.63
C GLY A 60 54.90 -3.99 -19.81
N PRO A 61 54.50 -2.72 -19.96
CA PRO A 61 53.35 -2.17 -19.26
C PRO A 61 52.05 -2.74 -19.86
N SER A 62 51.49 -3.76 -19.21
CA SER A 62 50.08 -4.11 -19.41
C SER A 62 49.23 -2.92 -18.94
N GLY A 63 48.69 -2.16 -19.89
CA GLY A 63 47.76 -1.08 -19.56
C GLY A 63 46.61 -1.66 -18.75
N ALA A 64 46.45 -1.19 -17.51
CA ALA A 64 45.31 -1.57 -16.70
C ALA A 64 44.06 -1.10 -17.42
N ALA A 65 43.23 -2.04 -17.89
CA ALA A 65 41.92 -1.70 -18.42
C ALA A 65 41.15 -1.00 -17.29
N SER A 66 40.84 0.29 -17.47
CA SER A 66 39.95 0.99 -16.56
C SER A 66 38.66 0.17 -16.42
N PRO A 67 38.13 -0.03 -15.20
CA PRO A 67 36.86 -0.73 -15.05
C PRO A 67 35.83 0.00 -15.92
N ALA A 68 35.16 -0.75 -16.80
CA ALA A 68 34.17 -0.18 -17.69
C ALA A 68 33.12 0.55 -16.84
N PHE A 69 32.88 1.82 -17.14
CA PHE A 69 31.93 2.64 -16.39
C PHE A 69 30.51 2.13 -16.67
N ARG A 70 30.05 1.20 -15.83
CA ARG A 70 28.67 0.70 -15.81
C ARG A 70 27.79 1.85 -15.34
N ALA A 71 26.75 2.18 -16.10
CA ALA A 71 25.82 3.23 -15.71
C ALA A 71 25.18 2.92 -14.34
N PRO A 72 24.89 3.92 -13.50
CA PRO A 72 24.25 3.71 -12.21
C PRO A 72 22.85 3.14 -12.40
N LYS A 73 22.54 2.03 -11.73
CA LYS A 73 21.26 1.33 -11.84
C LYS A 73 20.15 2.05 -11.05
N CYS A 74 20.52 2.88 -10.07
CA CYS A 74 19.63 3.84 -9.43
C CYS A 74 20.14 5.26 -9.64
N ALA A 75 19.89 5.81 -10.83
CA ALA A 75 20.20 7.20 -11.16
C ALA A 75 19.42 8.16 -10.25
N GLN A 76 20.13 8.91 -9.39
CA GLN A 76 19.56 9.99 -8.60
C GLN A 76 19.55 11.27 -9.44
N VAL A 77 18.37 11.72 -9.85
CA VAL A 77 18.21 12.96 -10.62
C VAL A 77 18.52 14.21 -9.79
N GLU A 78 18.89 15.30 -10.45
CA GLU A 78 19.14 16.57 -9.77
C GLU A 78 17.84 17.16 -9.16
N PRO A 79 17.94 17.93 -8.06
CA PRO A 79 16.79 18.61 -7.45
C PRO A 79 16.09 19.56 -8.45
N LEU A 80 14.80 19.33 -8.70
CA LEU A 80 14.00 20.10 -9.63
C LEU A 80 13.08 21.08 -8.89
N LEU A 81 13.48 22.36 -8.90
CA LEU A 81 12.66 23.47 -8.40
C LEU A 81 11.99 24.19 -9.58
N PRO A 82 10.69 24.54 -9.48
CA PRO A 82 9.98 25.20 -10.57
C PRO A 82 10.46 26.63 -10.79
N ASN A 83 10.40 27.11 -12.03
CA ASN A 83 10.87 28.44 -12.37
C ASN A 83 10.11 29.52 -11.59
N ALA A 84 10.86 30.49 -11.06
CA ALA A 84 10.35 31.61 -10.28
C ALA A 84 9.77 32.72 -11.18
N THR A 85 8.85 32.36 -12.07
CA THR A 85 8.37 33.19 -13.20
C THR A 85 7.67 34.49 -12.81
N SER A 86 7.28 34.67 -11.55
CA SER A 86 6.76 35.94 -11.03
C SER A 86 7.17 36.19 -9.57
N PRO A 87 7.14 37.45 -9.10
CA PRO A 87 7.29 37.76 -7.67
C PRO A 87 6.29 36.99 -6.80
N ARG A 88 5.01 36.97 -7.20
CA ARG A 88 3.92 36.33 -6.42
C ARG A 88 4.12 34.83 -6.19
N LEU A 89 4.73 34.13 -7.14
CA LEU A 89 5.07 32.71 -6.95
C LEU A 89 6.18 32.54 -5.91
N ARG A 90 7.21 33.42 -5.89
CA ARG A 90 8.21 33.41 -4.82
C ARG A 90 7.63 33.80 -3.46
N ASP A 91 6.70 34.75 -3.43
CA ASP A 91 6.00 35.16 -2.22
C ASP A 91 5.13 34.01 -1.67
N MET A 92 4.52 33.21 -2.55
CA MET A 92 3.81 31.97 -2.23
C MET A 92 4.75 30.87 -1.71
N ASP A 93 5.87 30.62 -2.40
CA ASP A 93 6.87 29.62 -2.00
C ASP A 93 7.44 29.95 -0.60
N ALA A 94 7.61 31.24 -0.28
CA ALA A 94 7.98 31.73 1.04
C ALA A 94 6.85 31.57 2.08
N LEU A 95 5.60 31.85 1.71
CA LEU A 95 4.42 31.72 2.59
C LEU A 95 4.29 30.30 3.17
N PHE A 96 4.58 29.26 2.40
CA PHE A 96 4.54 27.86 2.86
C PHE A 96 5.53 27.54 4.00
N SER A 97 6.41 28.47 4.38
CA SER A 97 7.37 28.29 5.47
C SER A 97 7.07 29.17 6.70
N THR A 98 5.93 29.88 6.74
CA THR A 98 5.57 30.72 7.91
C THR A 98 4.65 30.01 8.91
N PRO A 99 4.67 30.40 10.21
CA PRO A 99 3.76 29.84 11.21
C PRO A 99 2.29 30.05 10.87
N GLU A 100 1.93 31.17 10.25
CA GLU A 100 0.55 31.50 9.89
C GLU A 100 0.01 30.54 8.82
N PHE A 101 0.83 30.13 7.85
CA PHE A 101 0.43 29.12 6.86
C PHE A 101 0.35 27.72 7.47
N ARG A 102 1.25 27.38 8.39
CA ARG A 102 1.19 26.13 9.16
C ARG A 102 -0.12 26.02 9.94
N ASP A 103 -0.48 27.07 10.67
CA ASP A 103 -1.67 27.08 11.54
C ASP A 103 -2.97 27.15 10.71
N LEU A 104 -2.95 27.85 9.57
CA LEU A 104 -4.03 27.78 8.57
C LEU A 104 -4.18 26.36 8.00
N SER A 105 -3.09 25.67 7.67
CA SER A 105 -3.12 24.30 7.14
C SER A 105 -3.63 23.30 8.18
N ALA A 106 -3.21 23.45 9.44
CA ALA A 106 -3.74 22.68 10.56
C ALA A 106 -5.26 22.88 10.71
N ALA A 107 -5.75 24.13 10.63
CA ALA A 107 -7.17 24.44 10.72
C ALA A 107 -7.99 23.86 9.55
N ARG A 108 -7.44 23.89 8.33
CA ARG A 108 -8.04 23.31 7.12
C ARG A 108 -8.18 21.79 7.22
N LEU A 109 -7.12 21.08 7.60
CA LEU A 109 -7.18 19.62 7.77
C LEU A 109 -8.08 19.24 8.96
N SER A 110 -7.98 19.96 10.09
CA SER A 110 -8.84 19.75 11.26
C SER A 110 -10.33 19.85 10.93
N GLY A 111 -10.72 20.77 10.03
CA GLY A 111 -12.11 20.92 9.60
C GLY A 111 -12.61 19.75 8.75
N ALA A 112 -11.78 19.22 7.85
CA ALA A 112 -12.11 18.04 7.03
C ALA A 112 -12.19 16.74 7.86
N VAL A 113 -11.30 16.59 8.85
CA VAL A 113 -11.29 15.43 9.79
C VAL A 113 -12.52 15.41 10.71
N ARG A 114 -13.13 16.56 11.00
CA ARG A 114 -14.39 16.64 11.78
C ARG A 114 -15.64 16.17 11.05
N ILE A 115 -15.53 15.82 9.77
CA ILE A 115 -16.66 15.41 8.93
C ILE A 115 -16.57 13.90 8.70
N PRO A 116 -17.43 13.08 9.34
CA PRO A 116 -17.37 11.62 9.28
C PRO A 116 -17.95 11.11 7.95
N THR A 117 -17.09 10.95 6.95
CA THR A 117 -17.41 10.44 5.62
C THR A 117 -17.28 8.91 5.54
N VAL A 118 -17.87 8.19 6.49
CA VAL A 118 -17.60 6.77 6.70
C VAL A 118 -18.26 5.87 5.65
N SER A 119 -17.45 5.07 4.94
CA SER A 119 -17.88 4.01 4.03
C SER A 119 -17.95 2.64 4.75
N HIS A 120 -18.71 1.69 4.20
CA HIS A 120 -18.93 0.34 4.77
C HIS A 120 -19.08 -0.70 3.65
N ASP A 121 -18.67 -1.95 3.85
CA ASP A 121 -18.77 -3.00 2.83
C ASP A 121 -20.20 -3.23 2.31
N ASP A 122 -21.22 -2.91 3.12
CA ASP A 122 -22.64 -3.07 2.82
C ASP A 122 -23.34 -1.79 2.31
N MET A 123 -22.59 -0.79 1.83
CA MET A 123 -23.14 0.45 1.27
C MET A 123 -23.93 0.19 -0.03
N GLY A 124 -25.21 0.60 -0.02
CA GLY A 124 -26.13 0.38 -1.14
C GLY A 124 -25.87 1.27 -2.36
N ALA A 125 -26.84 1.28 -3.29
CA ALA A 125 -26.75 2.08 -4.50
C ALA A 125 -26.62 3.58 -4.22
N VAL A 126 -25.83 4.28 -5.04
CA VAL A 126 -25.67 5.74 -4.98
C VAL A 126 -27.00 6.40 -5.37
N GLY A 127 -27.37 7.48 -4.67
CA GLY A 127 -28.68 8.13 -4.82
C GLY A 127 -29.83 7.44 -4.06
N GLU A 128 -29.66 6.17 -3.65
CA GLU A 128 -30.67 5.42 -2.88
C GLU A 128 -30.31 5.24 -1.40
N ASP A 129 -29.06 4.86 -1.07
CA ASP A 129 -28.62 4.70 0.32
C ASP A 129 -28.33 6.09 0.95
N PRO A 130 -29.05 6.50 2.00
CA PRO A 130 -28.88 7.82 2.61
C PRO A 130 -27.51 8.00 3.29
N ARG A 131 -26.72 6.94 3.51
CA ARG A 131 -25.36 7.04 4.06
C ARG A 131 -24.42 7.85 3.14
N TRP A 132 -24.61 7.81 1.82
CA TRP A 132 -23.84 8.62 0.87
C TRP A 132 -23.95 10.14 1.13
N LEU A 133 -25.03 10.60 1.76
CA LEU A 133 -25.21 12.01 2.12
C LEU A 133 -24.18 12.51 3.15
N ALA A 134 -23.43 11.63 3.83
CA ALA A 134 -22.30 12.00 4.70
C ALA A 134 -21.19 12.78 3.97
N LEU A 135 -21.08 12.62 2.64
CA LEU A 135 -20.11 13.32 1.79
C LEU A 135 -20.53 14.77 1.47
N VAL A 136 -21.81 15.13 1.63
CA VAL A 136 -22.34 16.47 1.34
C VAL A 136 -21.68 17.57 2.21
N PRO A 137 -21.60 17.44 3.55
CA PRO A 137 -20.92 18.42 4.37
C PRO A 137 -19.42 18.58 4.04
N LEU A 138 -18.73 17.51 3.61
CA LEU A 138 -17.31 17.61 3.22
C LEU A 138 -17.16 18.42 1.94
N ARG A 139 -17.91 18.09 0.89
CA ARG A 139 -17.95 18.86 -0.37
C ARG A 139 -18.22 20.34 -0.12
N ASP A 140 -19.19 20.65 0.73
CA ASP A 140 -19.60 22.02 1.01
C ASP A 140 -18.56 22.76 1.89
N TYR A 141 -17.89 22.05 2.80
CA TYR A 141 -16.72 22.56 3.54
C TYR A 141 -15.54 22.88 2.62
N LEU A 142 -15.21 22.00 1.67
CA LEU A 142 -14.13 22.20 0.70
C LEU A 142 -14.39 23.42 -0.19
N ALA A 143 -15.63 23.61 -0.63
CA ALA A 143 -16.04 24.79 -1.41
C ALA A 143 -15.89 26.11 -0.63
N ALA A 144 -16.19 26.11 0.68
CA ALA A 144 -15.99 27.27 1.54
C ALA A 144 -14.50 27.52 1.91
N THR A 145 -13.70 26.45 1.96
CA THR A 145 -12.31 26.49 2.44
C THR A 145 -11.28 26.82 1.35
N PHE A 146 -11.63 26.53 0.09
CA PHE A 146 -10.79 26.74 -1.09
C PHE A 146 -11.52 27.51 -2.21
N PRO A 147 -11.96 28.77 -1.93
CA PRO A 147 -12.79 29.54 -2.86
C PRO A 147 -12.06 29.96 -4.14
N LEU A 148 -10.74 30.16 -4.12
CA LEU A 148 -9.98 30.53 -5.32
C LEU A 148 -9.76 29.32 -6.23
N ALA A 149 -9.50 28.14 -5.65
CA ALA A 149 -9.48 26.88 -6.40
C ALA A 149 -10.86 26.60 -7.05
N HIS A 150 -11.96 26.78 -6.30
CA HIS A 150 -13.32 26.61 -6.83
C HIS A 150 -13.74 27.69 -7.85
N ALA A 151 -13.08 28.85 -7.87
CA ALA A 151 -13.28 29.87 -8.90
C ALA A 151 -12.39 29.67 -10.16
N ALA A 152 -11.22 29.04 -10.00
CA ALA A 152 -10.26 28.81 -11.09
C ALA A 152 -10.49 27.49 -11.85
N LEU A 153 -11.01 26.45 -11.18
CA LEU A 153 -11.23 25.12 -11.76
C LEU A 153 -12.71 24.88 -12.05
N ARG A 154 -13.01 24.24 -13.20
CA ARG A 154 -14.35 23.71 -13.46
C ARG A 154 -14.56 22.47 -12.58
N ARG A 155 -15.49 22.55 -11.62
CA ARG A 155 -15.90 21.41 -10.80
C ARG A 155 -17.11 20.69 -11.40
N GLU A 156 -17.04 19.38 -11.46
CA GLU A 156 -18.08 18.46 -11.89
C GLU A 156 -18.39 17.47 -10.75
N LEU A 157 -19.63 16.98 -10.70
CA LEU A 157 -20.02 15.86 -9.84
C LEU A 157 -20.16 14.61 -10.72
N VAL A 158 -19.39 13.58 -10.43
CA VAL A 158 -19.39 12.31 -11.14
C VAL A 158 -19.96 11.25 -10.21
N ASN A 159 -21.02 10.56 -10.66
CA ASN A 159 -21.81 9.64 -9.84
C ASN A 159 -22.21 10.26 -8.48
N GLU A 160 -22.85 11.44 -8.56
CA GLU A 160 -23.31 12.32 -7.46
C GLU A 160 -22.24 12.88 -6.50
N HIS A 161 -21.25 12.09 -6.09
CA HIS A 161 -20.32 12.43 -5.00
C HIS A 161 -18.84 12.50 -5.40
N GLY A 162 -18.43 11.90 -6.53
CA GLY A 162 -17.06 12.01 -7.03
C GLY A 162 -16.77 13.43 -7.47
N LEU A 163 -15.69 14.04 -6.95
CA LEU A 163 -15.35 15.43 -7.25
C LEU A 163 -14.28 15.48 -8.34
N LEU A 164 -14.70 15.85 -9.55
CA LEU A 164 -13.80 16.04 -10.68
C LEU A 164 -13.58 17.54 -10.91
N TYR A 165 -12.34 18.00 -10.74
CA TYR A 165 -11.93 19.38 -11.01
C TYR A 165 -11.03 19.43 -12.25
N THR A 166 -11.18 20.45 -13.08
CA THR A 166 -10.30 20.69 -14.24
C THR A 166 -9.85 22.14 -14.30
N TRP A 167 -8.54 22.38 -14.18
CA TRP A 167 -7.89 23.63 -14.57
C TRP A 167 -7.46 23.49 -16.03
N ALA A 168 -8.22 24.09 -16.96
CA ALA A 168 -7.89 24.02 -18.38
C ALA A 168 -6.53 24.68 -18.66
N GLY A 169 -5.61 23.92 -19.25
CA GLY A 169 -4.33 24.42 -19.73
C GLY A 169 -4.50 25.29 -20.98
N SER A 170 -3.53 26.16 -21.23
CA SER A 170 -3.48 26.98 -22.45
C SER A 170 -2.98 26.22 -23.69
N ASP A 171 -2.41 25.02 -23.53
CA ASP A 171 -2.00 24.12 -24.60
C ASP A 171 -2.74 22.78 -24.48
N ALA A 172 -3.71 22.57 -25.40
CA ALA A 172 -4.53 21.37 -25.44
C ALA A 172 -3.85 20.16 -26.11
N SER A 173 -2.62 20.31 -26.63
CA SER A 173 -1.83 19.18 -27.15
C SER A 173 -1.09 18.41 -26.04
N LEU A 174 -1.01 18.99 -24.83
CA LEU A 174 -0.34 18.38 -23.69
C LEU A 174 -1.31 17.50 -22.90
N GLY A 175 -1.02 16.21 -22.82
CA GLY A 175 -1.73 15.28 -21.94
C GLY A 175 -1.80 15.79 -20.49
N PRO A 176 -2.94 15.69 -19.79
CA PRO A 176 -3.13 16.30 -18.50
C PRO A 176 -2.25 15.69 -17.40
N THR A 177 -1.94 16.50 -16.39
CA THR A 177 -1.50 16.01 -15.08
C THR A 177 -2.74 15.67 -14.26
N VAL A 178 -2.85 14.43 -13.78
CA VAL A 178 -3.95 13.99 -12.91
C VAL A 178 -3.42 13.81 -11.49
N LEU A 179 -4.06 14.46 -10.53
CA LEU A 179 -3.84 14.25 -9.10
C LEU A 179 -5.08 13.60 -8.47
N MET A 180 -4.87 12.55 -7.68
CA MET A 180 -5.91 11.76 -7.02
C MET A 180 -5.81 11.83 -5.49
N ALA A 181 -6.92 11.46 -4.86
CA ALA A 181 -7.13 11.26 -3.43
C ALA A 181 -8.57 10.71 -3.25
N HIS A 182 -8.92 10.16 -2.09
CA HIS A 182 -10.32 9.84 -1.76
C HIS A 182 -10.93 10.80 -0.71
N GLN A 183 -12.24 10.66 -0.50
CA GLN A 183 -13.04 11.51 0.41
C GLN A 183 -13.56 10.76 1.63
N ASP A 184 -13.73 9.44 1.52
CA ASP A 184 -14.27 8.57 2.55
C ASP A 184 -13.20 8.19 3.58
N VAL A 185 -13.56 7.31 4.51
CA VAL A 185 -12.71 6.80 5.59
C VAL A 185 -13.29 5.47 6.12
N VAL A 186 -12.44 4.53 6.55
CA VAL A 186 -12.90 3.32 7.25
C VAL A 186 -13.66 3.66 8.54
N PRO A 187 -14.58 2.79 8.98
CA PRO A 187 -15.24 2.90 10.26
C PRO A 187 -14.29 3.00 11.47
N VAL A 188 -14.91 3.29 12.61
CA VAL A 188 -14.29 3.17 13.93
C VAL A 188 -15.14 2.20 14.74
N ALA A 189 -14.54 1.11 15.20
CA ALA A 189 -15.23 0.10 15.99
C ALA A 189 -15.54 0.64 17.40
N ASP A 190 -16.77 0.44 17.87
CA ASP A 190 -17.23 0.91 19.19
C ASP A 190 -16.36 0.35 20.33
N GLU A 191 -15.88 -0.88 20.19
CA GLU A 191 -14.96 -1.58 21.10
C GLU A 191 -13.56 -0.95 21.19
N THR A 192 -13.26 0.08 20.38
CA THR A 192 -11.99 0.80 20.37
C THR A 192 -12.09 2.23 20.86
N LEU A 193 -13.29 2.76 21.09
CA LEU A 193 -13.51 4.19 21.41
C LEU A 193 -12.82 4.66 22.71
N ASP A 194 -12.55 3.75 23.65
CA ASP A 194 -11.80 4.00 24.89
C ASP A 194 -10.27 4.00 24.71
N GLN A 195 -9.78 3.48 23.59
CA GLN A 195 -8.37 3.43 23.20
C GLN A 195 -7.92 4.65 22.38
N TRP A 196 -8.87 5.50 21.93
CA TRP A 196 -8.59 6.76 21.26
C TRP A 196 -8.22 7.86 22.28
N THR A 197 -6.99 8.36 22.20
CA THR A 197 -6.48 9.48 23.02
C THR A 197 -7.29 10.77 22.82
N HIS A 198 -7.79 10.97 21.59
CA HIS A 198 -8.66 12.07 21.19
C HIS A 198 -9.80 11.51 20.33
N PRO A 199 -11.05 11.98 20.47
CA PRO A 199 -12.19 11.38 19.77
C PRO A 199 -11.98 11.31 18.25
N PRO A 200 -12.41 10.23 17.57
CA PRO A 200 -11.98 9.95 16.20
C PRO A 200 -12.28 11.07 15.19
N PHE A 201 -13.41 11.74 15.32
CA PHE A 201 -13.79 12.88 14.45
C PHE A 201 -13.64 14.23 15.16
N SER A 202 -12.70 14.35 16.10
CA SER A 202 -12.42 15.62 16.80
C SER A 202 -11.65 16.62 15.92
N GLY A 203 -10.80 16.16 15.00
CA GLY A 203 -9.87 17.00 14.27
C GLY A 203 -9.07 17.89 15.23
N LEU A 204 -8.46 17.29 16.26
CA LEU A 204 -7.71 18.03 17.26
C LEU A 204 -6.30 18.34 16.73
N TYR A 205 -5.92 19.61 16.71
CA TYR A 205 -4.52 20.02 16.51
C TYR A 205 -3.83 20.18 17.87
N ASP A 206 -2.78 19.40 18.13
CA ASP A 206 -2.02 19.43 19.40
C ASP A 206 -0.88 20.47 19.42
N GLY A 207 -0.67 21.18 18.32
CA GLY A 207 0.47 22.09 18.08
C GLY A 207 1.56 21.51 17.15
N ALA A 208 1.55 20.19 16.92
CA ALA A 208 2.43 19.49 15.98
C ALA A 208 1.66 18.62 14.97
N ARG A 209 0.61 17.92 15.42
CA ARG A 209 -0.17 16.94 14.65
C ARG A 209 -1.66 17.25 14.68
N VAL A 210 -2.36 16.93 13.60
CA VAL A 210 -3.83 16.79 13.61
C VAL A 210 -4.18 15.33 13.83
N TRP A 211 -5.10 15.08 14.75
CA TRP A 211 -5.54 13.76 15.18
C TRP A 211 -6.99 13.50 14.76
N GLY A 212 -7.26 12.28 14.31
CA GLY A 212 -8.58 11.77 13.97
C GLY A 212 -8.58 10.82 12.77
N ARG A 213 -9.69 10.11 12.58
CA ARG A 213 -9.91 9.24 11.41
C ARG A 213 -9.96 10.08 10.14
N GLY A 214 -9.11 9.74 9.18
CA GLY A 214 -8.88 10.51 7.96
C GLY A 214 -7.89 11.66 8.10
N ALA A 215 -7.15 11.76 9.21
CA ALA A 215 -6.07 12.72 9.33
C ALA A 215 -4.86 12.36 8.47
N SER A 216 -4.64 11.07 8.16
CA SER A 216 -3.54 10.60 7.31
C SER A 216 -3.97 9.79 6.08
N ASP A 217 -5.24 9.37 5.99
CA ASP A 217 -5.76 8.54 4.89
C ASP A 217 -7.22 8.91 4.58
N CYS A 218 -7.55 9.64 3.51
CA CYS A 218 -6.68 10.31 2.52
C CYS A 218 -6.86 11.85 2.55
N LYS A 219 -7.51 12.41 3.59
CA LYS A 219 -7.87 13.85 3.60
C LYS A 219 -6.64 14.76 3.70
N ASN A 220 -5.49 14.29 4.17
CA ASN A 220 -4.19 14.98 4.07
C ASN A 220 -3.74 15.23 2.62
N ASN A 221 -3.98 14.29 1.69
CA ASN A 221 -3.73 14.45 0.27
C ASN A 221 -4.76 15.41 -0.32
N LEU A 222 -6.05 15.13 -0.13
CA LEU A 222 -7.15 15.92 -0.70
C LEU A 222 -7.08 17.41 -0.28
N VAL A 223 -6.89 17.69 1.02
CA VAL A 223 -6.71 19.04 1.56
C VAL A 223 -5.38 19.66 1.11
N GLY A 224 -4.32 18.85 0.97
CA GLY A 224 -3.00 19.31 0.53
C GLY A 224 -2.97 19.75 -0.93
N ILE A 225 -3.58 18.96 -1.81
CA ILE A 225 -3.75 19.25 -3.25
C ILE A 225 -4.58 20.53 -3.42
N LEU A 226 -5.73 20.64 -2.74
CA LEU A 226 -6.58 21.83 -2.82
C LEU A 226 -5.90 23.07 -2.22
N ALA A 227 -5.11 22.94 -1.16
CA ALA A 227 -4.34 24.05 -0.59
C ALA A 227 -3.21 24.52 -1.52
N ALA A 228 -2.54 23.61 -2.23
CA ALA A 228 -1.56 23.96 -3.26
C ALA A 228 -2.21 24.71 -4.44
N VAL A 229 -3.36 24.22 -4.93
CA VAL A 229 -4.12 24.84 -6.03
C VAL A 229 -4.69 26.20 -5.65
N GLU A 230 -5.22 26.35 -4.43
CA GLU A 230 -5.68 27.64 -3.87
C GLU A 230 -4.54 28.67 -3.83
N ALA A 231 -3.34 28.25 -3.39
CA ALA A 231 -2.17 29.11 -3.31
C ALA A 231 -1.66 29.52 -4.71
N LEU A 232 -1.60 28.58 -5.66
CA LEU A 232 -1.28 28.86 -7.07
C LEU A 232 -2.28 29.85 -7.70
N ALA A 233 -3.58 29.67 -7.43
CA ALA A 233 -4.62 30.58 -7.89
C ALA A 233 -4.47 31.99 -7.28
N ALA A 234 -4.16 32.10 -5.99
CA ALA A 234 -3.86 33.37 -5.32
C ALA A 234 -2.61 34.06 -5.88
N ALA A 235 -1.55 33.29 -6.20
CA ALA A 235 -0.35 33.81 -6.85
C ALA A 235 -0.61 34.28 -8.30
N GLY A 236 -1.72 33.85 -8.92
CA GLY A 236 -2.10 34.18 -10.30
C GLY A 236 -1.49 33.24 -11.34
N PHE A 237 -1.16 32.01 -10.95
CA PHE A 237 -0.74 30.95 -11.87
C PHE A 237 -1.78 30.69 -12.96
N ARG A 238 -1.33 30.28 -14.15
CA ARG A 238 -2.17 29.85 -15.27
C ARG A 238 -1.46 28.70 -15.98
N PRO A 239 -2.01 27.48 -15.97
CA PRO A 239 -1.32 26.34 -16.57
C PRO A 239 -1.17 26.45 -18.10
N ARG A 240 -0.07 25.88 -18.58
CA ARG A 240 0.12 25.42 -19.97
C ARG A 240 -0.53 24.05 -20.17
N ARG A 241 -0.21 23.06 -19.33
CA ARG A 241 -0.73 21.69 -19.33
C ARG A 241 -1.98 21.61 -18.45
N THR A 242 -3.04 20.98 -18.92
CA THR A 242 -4.29 20.82 -18.15
C THR A 242 -4.03 20.07 -16.83
N LEU A 243 -4.48 20.63 -15.71
CA LEU A 243 -4.47 19.98 -14.40
C LEU A 243 -5.86 19.41 -14.10
N VAL A 244 -5.91 18.14 -13.72
CA VAL A 244 -7.12 17.44 -13.28
C VAL A 244 -6.94 17.03 -11.83
N LEU A 245 -7.94 17.28 -10.98
CA LEU A 245 -8.04 16.70 -9.64
C LEU A 245 -9.22 15.74 -9.65
N SER A 246 -8.99 14.47 -9.32
CA SER A 246 -9.98 13.40 -9.47
C SER A 246 -10.17 12.70 -8.13
N PHE A 247 -11.18 13.10 -7.35
CA PHE A 247 -11.34 12.64 -5.97
C PHE A 247 -12.45 11.59 -5.82
N GLY A 248 -12.05 10.37 -5.40
CA GLY A 248 -12.92 9.23 -5.10
C GLY A 248 -13.84 9.46 -3.90
N PHE A 249 -14.71 8.49 -3.61
CA PHE A 249 -15.65 8.56 -2.46
C PHE A 249 -16.09 7.19 -1.90
N ASP A 250 -15.51 6.09 -2.38
CA ASP A 250 -15.73 4.74 -1.86
C ASP A 250 -14.45 3.89 -1.91
N GLU A 251 -13.25 4.50 -1.85
CA GLU A 251 -11.94 3.83 -2.04
C GLU A 251 -11.74 2.71 -1.01
N GLU A 252 -12.01 3.04 0.26
CA GLU A 252 -11.93 2.17 1.43
C GLU A 252 -12.84 0.92 1.30
N ILE A 253 -13.80 0.97 0.37
CA ILE A 253 -14.69 -0.13 -0.03
C ILE A 253 -14.58 -0.46 -1.53
N SER A 254 -13.36 -0.36 -2.05
CA SER A 254 -12.92 -0.74 -3.40
C SER A 254 -13.21 0.22 -4.57
N GLY A 255 -13.63 1.46 -4.35
CA GLY A 255 -13.53 2.54 -5.35
C GLY A 255 -14.45 2.48 -6.58
N ALA A 256 -15.35 1.50 -6.63
CA ALA A 256 -16.13 1.18 -7.83
C ALA A 256 -17.14 2.27 -8.20
N ARG A 257 -17.68 2.98 -7.20
CA ARG A 257 -18.71 4.02 -7.37
C ARG A 257 -18.04 5.39 -7.63
N GLY A 258 -16.89 5.65 -7.03
CA GLY A 258 -16.05 6.84 -7.19
C GLY A 258 -15.09 6.73 -8.36
N ALA A 259 -13.87 6.24 -8.13
CA ALA A 259 -12.82 6.15 -9.15
C ALA A 259 -13.25 5.43 -10.41
N GLY A 260 -14.00 4.33 -10.29
CA GLY A 260 -14.53 3.60 -11.44
C GLY A 260 -15.36 4.49 -12.38
N HIS A 261 -16.10 5.46 -11.86
CA HIS A 261 -16.85 6.43 -12.68
C HIS A 261 -16.00 7.62 -13.12
N LEU A 262 -15.08 8.09 -12.27
CA LEU A 262 -14.16 9.19 -12.58
C LEU A 262 -13.21 8.83 -13.73
N SER A 263 -12.60 7.64 -13.70
CA SER A 263 -11.70 7.19 -14.77
C SER A 263 -12.44 6.98 -16.08
N ARG A 264 -13.66 6.40 -16.06
CA ARG A 264 -14.55 6.33 -17.23
C ARG A 264 -14.84 7.72 -17.83
N ALA A 265 -15.10 8.73 -16.98
CA ALA A 265 -15.32 10.10 -17.42
C ALA A 265 -14.05 10.75 -18.04
N LEU A 266 -12.85 10.36 -17.59
CA LEU A 266 -11.57 10.83 -18.12
C LEU A 266 -11.17 10.12 -19.42
N LEU A 267 -11.30 8.79 -19.48
CA LEU A 267 -11.09 7.99 -20.69
C LEU A 267 -12.05 8.45 -21.81
N SER A 268 -13.31 8.74 -21.48
CA SER A 268 -14.27 9.30 -22.44
C SER A 268 -13.97 10.75 -22.87
N ARG A 269 -13.07 11.46 -22.18
CA ARG A 269 -12.73 12.88 -22.42
C ARG A 269 -11.41 13.05 -23.15
N TYR A 270 -10.42 12.20 -22.85
CA TYR A 270 -9.04 12.32 -23.32
C TYR A 270 -8.57 11.09 -24.12
N GLY A 271 -9.24 9.93 -23.99
CA GLY A 271 -8.82 8.65 -24.58
C GLY A 271 -7.90 7.83 -23.67
N PRO A 272 -7.54 6.60 -24.07
CA PRO A 272 -6.49 5.82 -23.41
C PRO A 272 -5.09 6.40 -23.69
N ASP A 273 -4.11 6.08 -22.84
CA ASP A 273 -2.71 6.54 -22.93
C ASP A 273 -2.57 8.09 -23.12
N SER A 274 -3.49 8.85 -22.54
CA SER A 274 -3.67 10.29 -22.81
C SER A 274 -3.21 11.21 -21.68
N ALA A 275 -3.16 10.74 -20.43
CA ALA A 275 -2.61 11.51 -19.31
C ALA A 275 -1.08 11.47 -19.32
N ALA A 276 -0.46 12.61 -19.03
CA ALA A 276 1.00 12.70 -18.92
C ALA A 276 1.53 12.05 -17.64
N VAL A 277 0.73 12.11 -16.57
CA VAL A 277 0.99 11.44 -15.30
C VAL A 277 -0.31 11.32 -14.50
N VAL A 278 -0.44 10.24 -13.73
CA VAL A 278 -1.34 10.13 -12.58
C VAL A 278 -0.47 10.05 -11.33
N VAL A 279 -0.75 10.91 -10.34
CA VAL A 279 -0.22 10.75 -8.98
C VAL A 279 -1.39 10.58 -8.04
N ASP A 280 -1.35 9.50 -7.26
CA ASP A 280 -2.31 9.18 -6.21
C ASP A 280 -1.58 9.09 -4.87
N GLU A 281 -2.32 8.81 -3.80
CA GLU A 281 -1.76 8.53 -2.49
C GLU A 281 -0.85 7.28 -2.45
N GLY A 282 -0.32 6.98 -1.27
CA GLY A 282 0.36 5.72 -1.01
C GLY A 282 1.81 5.91 -0.60
N ALA A 283 2.72 5.24 -1.32
CA ALA A 283 3.98 4.73 -0.77
C ALA A 283 4.86 5.73 0.00
N ALA A 284 5.29 5.29 1.18
CA ALA A 284 5.92 6.06 2.24
C ALA A 284 7.41 6.37 2.04
N ILE A 285 7.98 7.16 2.96
CA ILE A 285 9.41 7.29 3.17
C ILE A 285 9.96 6.14 4.03
N LEU A 286 10.99 5.47 3.52
CA LEU A 286 11.61 4.29 4.14
C LEU A 286 12.98 4.64 4.74
N ASN A 287 13.14 4.47 6.06
CA ASN A 287 14.42 4.56 6.76
C ASN A 287 15.08 3.17 6.79
N GLN A 288 16.05 2.92 5.90
CA GLN A 288 16.57 1.56 5.63
C GLN A 288 18.07 1.58 5.28
N TRP A 289 18.83 0.59 5.75
CA TRP A 289 20.28 0.44 5.47
C TRP A 289 21.15 1.69 5.76
N GLY A 290 20.74 2.52 6.72
CA GLY A 290 21.45 3.75 7.08
C GLY A 290 21.22 4.93 6.12
N ALA A 291 20.24 4.82 5.22
CA ALA A 291 19.78 5.90 4.35
C ALA A 291 18.25 6.08 4.47
N THR A 292 17.74 7.16 3.89
CA THR A 292 16.30 7.46 3.81
C THR A 292 15.90 7.52 2.34
N PHE A 293 14.84 6.79 1.99
CA PHE A 293 14.34 6.65 0.61
C PHE A 293 12.91 7.18 0.51
N ALA A 294 12.67 8.14 -0.38
CA ALA A 294 11.35 8.27 -0.98
C ALA A 294 11.12 7.08 -1.90
N ALA A 295 10.04 6.35 -1.65
CA ALA A 295 9.76 5.07 -2.27
C ALA A 295 8.46 5.09 -3.10
N PRO A 296 8.30 5.98 -4.10
CA PRO A 296 7.06 6.08 -4.88
C PRO A 296 6.65 4.73 -5.48
N GLY A 297 5.40 4.35 -5.27
CA GLY A 297 4.82 3.09 -5.71
C GLY A 297 4.59 3.10 -7.22
N VAL A 298 5.42 2.39 -7.97
CA VAL A 298 5.33 2.28 -9.44
C VAL A 298 4.53 1.07 -9.90
N ALA A 299 4.23 0.15 -8.97
CA ALA A 299 3.35 -0.99 -9.16
C ALA A 299 2.68 -1.36 -7.83
N GLU A 300 1.76 -2.31 -7.90
CA GLU A 300 1.07 -2.92 -6.75
C GLU A 300 0.98 -4.44 -6.94
N LYS A 301 0.80 -5.15 -5.84
CA LYS A 301 0.39 -6.56 -5.86
C LYS A 301 -1.00 -6.72 -6.48
N GLY A 302 -1.26 -7.89 -7.05
CA GLY A 302 -2.65 -8.28 -7.39
C GLY A 302 -3.43 -8.63 -6.12
N ALA A 303 -4.75 -8.76 -6.21
CA ALA A 303 -5.62 -9.09 -5.08
C ALA A 303 -6.80 -9.98 -5.50
N VAL A 304 -7.09 -11.02 -4.73
CA VAL A 304 -8.29 -11.87 -4.93
C VAL A 304 -8.71 -12.58 -3.64
N ASP A 305 -10.02 -12.54 -3.36
CA ASP A 305 -10.64 -13.37 -2.32
C ASP A 305 -11.28 -14.61 -2.95
N VAL A 306 -10.79 -15.79 -2.57
CA VAL A 306 -11.37 -17.07 -3.00
C VAL A 306 -12.23 -17.65 -1.87
N GLU A 307 -13.50 -17.94 -2.15
CA GLU A 307 -14.32 -18.79 -1.29
C GLU A 307 -14.01 -20.27 -1.55
N VAL A 308 -13.65 -21.00 -0.49
CA VAL A 308 -13.68 -22.45 -0.43
C VAL A 308 -14.98 -22.88 0.25
N VAL A 309 -15.91 -23.45 -0.50
CA VAL A 309 -17.17 -23.99 0.04
C VAL A 309 -17.07 -25.50 0.18
N VAL A 310 -17.22 -26.02 1.40
CA VAL A 310 -17.25 -27.47 1.69
C VAL A 310 -18.69 -27.88 1.96
N ARG A 311 -19.21 -28.80 1.14
CA ARG A 311 -20.58 -29.34 1.22
C ARG A 311 -20.52 -30.82 1.62
N MET A 312 -21.14 -31.18 2.75
CA MET A 312 -21.17 -32.56 3.26
C MET A 312 -22.53 -32.87 3.91
N PRO A 313 -22.89 -34.15 4.11
CA PRO A 313 -24.10 -34.51 4.86
C PRO A 313 -24.06 -34.00 6.31
N GLY A 314 -25.19 -33.47 6.80
CA GLY A 314 -25.40 -33.14 8.21
C GLY A 314 -25.66 -34.36 9.09
N GLY A 315 -26.14 -34.10 10.30
CA GLY A 315 -26.48 -35.15 11.26
C GLY A 315 -26.50 -34.68 12.71
N HIS A 316 -26.76 -35.60 13.64
CA HIS A 316 -26.76 -35.33 15.07
C HIS A 316 -25.37 -35.56 15.68
N SER A 317 -24.86 -34.62 16.48
CA SER A 317 -23.47 -34.66 16.95
C SER A 317 -23.13 -35.83 17.89
N SER A 318 -24.14 -36.53 18.44
CA SER A 318 -23.93 -37.73 19.26
C SER A 318 -23.67 -39.02 18.46
N ILE A 319 -23.86 -39.01 17.13
CA ILE A 319 -23.53 -40.13 16.23
C ILE A 319 -22.80 -39.55 14.99
N PRO A 320 -21.60 -38.98 15.15
CA PRO A 320 -20.92 -38.29 14.07
C PRO A 320 -20.20 -39.27 13.12
N PRO A 321 -20.08 -38.93 11.82
CA PRO A 321 -19.10 -39.56 10.94
C PRO A 321 -17.67 -39.18 11.37
N ARG A 322 -16.66 -39.90 10.84
CA ARG A 322 -15.24 -39.68 11.16
C ARG A 322 -14.78 -38.23 10.92
N HIS A 323 -15.30 -37.57 9.89
CA HIS A 323 -15.05 -36.16 9.57
C HIS A 323 -16.36 -35.49 9.14
N ASN A 324 -16.51 -34.21 9.46
CA ASN A 324 -17.63 -33.34 9.05
C ASN A 324 -17.10 -32.14 8.26
N ALA A 325 -17.99 -31.27 7.74
CA ALA A 325 -17.59 -30.13 6.91
C ALA A 325 -16.55 -29.21 7.58
N ILE A 326 -16.64 -28.95 8.90
CA ILE A 326 -15.64 -28.15 9.63
C ILE A 326 -14.29 -28.87 9.66
N GLY A 327 -14.30 -30.16 9.99
CA GLY A 327 -13.08 -30.99 10.04
C GLY A 327 -12.39 -31.16 8.69
N VAL A 328 -13.14 -31.06 7.57
CA VAL A 328 -12.58 -31.06 6.21
C VAL A 328 -12.11 -29.65 5.81
N ALA A 329 -12.88 -28.61 6.09
CA ALA A 329 -12.48 -27.22 5.86
C ALA A 329 -11.17 -26.87 6.58
N ALA A 330 -11.02 -27.29 7.84
CA ALA A 330 -9.78 -27.13 8.61
C ALA A 330 -8.57 -27.88 7.98
N GLN A 331 -8.80 -28.95 7.21
CA GLN A 331 -7.74 -29.61 6.44
C GLN A 331 -7.39 -28.87 5.14
N VAL A 332 -8.29 -28.03 4.59
CA VAL A 332 -7.94 -27.09 3.51
C VAL A 332 -7.12 -25.93 4.05
N VAL A 333 -7.52 -25.33 5.17
CA VAL A 333 -6.72 -24.31 5.89
C VAL A 333 -5.30 -24.81 6.12
N ALA A 334 -5.14 -25.97 6.76
CA ALA A 334 -3.83 -26.56 7.04
C ALA A 334 -3.05 -26.99 5.78
N ALA A 335 -3.71 -27.16 4.62
CA ALA A 335 -3.04 -27.43 3.36
C ALA A 335 -2.57 -26.16 2.65
N VAL A 336 -3.27 -25.03 2.83
CA VAL A 336 -2.86 -23.70 2.32
C VAL A 336 -1.72 -23.13 3.17
N GLU A 337 -1.87 -23.12 4.49
CA GLU A 337 -0.83 -22.61 5.42
C GLU A 337 0.41 -23.52 5.47
N GLY A 338 0.25 -24.82 5.21
CA GLY A 338 1.33 -25.80 5.19
C GLY A 338 2.20 -25.78 3.93
N ASP A 339 1.81 -25.03 2.89
CA ASP A 339 2.54 -24.87 1.62
C ASP A 339 2.51 -23.39 1.17
N PRO A 340 3.23 -22.49 1.86
CA PRO A 340 3.30 -21.08 1.47
C PRO A 340 3.96 -20.88 0.10
N TYR A 341 3.77 -19.71 -0.51
CA TYR A 341 4.49 -19.36 -1.75
C TYR A 341 5.96 -19.02 -1.42
N PRO A 342 6.92 -19.47 -2.24
CA PRO A 342 8.32 -19.08 -2.11
C PRO A 342 8.51 -17.60 -2.47
N PRO A 343 9.53 -16.92 -1.92
CA PRO A 343 9.88 -15.57 -2.35
C PRO A 343 10.57 -15.63 -3.72
N ARG A 344 10.14 -14.78 -4.66
CA ARG A 344 10.70 -14.65 -6.02
C ARG A 344 10.74 -13.19 -6.44
N LEU A 345 11.94 -12.69 -6.74
CA LEU A 345 12.11 -11.38 -7.37
C LEU A 345 12.04 -11.56 -8.89
N HIS A 346 10.86 -11.43 -9.47
CA HIS A 346 10.70 -11.40 -10.93
C HIS A 346 11.32 -10.12 -11.52
N ALA A 347 11.66 -10.14 -12.82
CA ALA A 347 12.45 -9.08 -13.46
C ALA A 347 11.84 -7.67 -13.32
N GLY A 348 10.51 -7.58 -13.34
CA GLY A 348 9.75 -6.35 -13.18
C GLY A 348 9.26 -6.05 -11.76
N ASN A 349 9.64 -6.82 -10.74
CA ASN A 349 9.27 -6.48 -9.36
C ASN A 349 10.10 -5.27 -8.88
N PRO A 350 9.49 -4.11 -8.56
CA PRO A 350 10.22 -2.87 -8.23
C PRO A 350 11.14 -2.98 -7.01
N PHE A 351 10.96 -3.98 -6.13
CA PHE A 351 11.88 -4.18 -5.01
C PHE A 351 13.32 -4.51 -5.46
N LEU A 352 13.53 -5.00 -6.69
CA LEU A 352 14.86 -5.10 -7.28
C LEU A 352 15.54 -3.73 -7.43
N ASP A 353 14.79 -2.68 -7.73
CA ASP A 353 15.32 -1.32 -7.88
C ASP A 353 15.58 -0.65 -6.53
N VAL A 354 14.75 -0.93 -5.51
CA VAL A 354 15.07 -0.59 -4.12
C VAL A 354 16.37 -1.25 -3.67
N LEU A 355 16.60 -2.53 -3.99
CA LEU A 355 17.85 -3.24 -3.70
C LEU A 355 19.05 -2.68 -4.47
N ARG A 356 18.88 -2.32 -5.76
CA ARG A 356 19.92 -1.64 -6.57
C ARG A 356 20.29 -0.29 -5.98
N CYS A 357 19.31 0.51 -5.59
CA CYS A 357 19.53 1.80 -4.96
C CYS A 357 20.21 1.66 -3.58
N GLY A 358 19.87 0.60 -2.84
CA GLY A 358 20.56 0.22 -1.60
C GLY A 358 22.04 -0.06 -1.80
N ASP A 359 22.41 -0.91 -2.78
CA ASP A 359 23.83 -1.25 -3.01
C ASP A 359 24.67 -0.06 -3.48
N GLU A 360 24.10 0.83 -4.28
CA GLU A 360 24.80 2.00 -4.84
C GLU A 360 24.94 3.16 -3.84
N HIS A 361 23.91 3.43 -3.01
CA HIS A 361 23.84 4.67 -2.23
C HIS A 361 23.74 4.49 -0.70
N ALA A 362 23.33 3.32 -0.19
CA ALA A 362 23.07 3.17 1.25
C ALA A 362 24.32 2.67 2.04
N PRO A 363 24.77 3.40 3.08
CA PRO A 363 26.06 3.17 3.72
C PRO A 363 26.15 1.87 4.54
N ALA A 364 25.01 1.28 4.93
CA ALA A 364 24.93 0.01 5.65
C ALA A 364 24.14 -1.06 4.87
N PHE A 365 24.21 -1.05 3.54
CA PHE A 365 23.61 -2.09 2.71
C PHE A 365 24.33 -3.45 2.90
N PRO A 366 23.63 -4.57 3.17
CA PRO A 366 24.23 -5.85 3.53
C PRO A 366 25.09 -6.50 2.44
N ASP A 367 26.26 -7.00 2.82
CA ASP A 367 27.19 -7.65 1.88
C ASP A 367 26.64 -8.94 1.26
N GLY A 368 25.75 -9.65 1.97
CA GLY A 368 25.04 -10.83 1.41
C GLY A 368 24.16 -10.46 0.21
N LEU A 369 23.35 -9.42 0.35
CA LEU A 369 22.51 -8.87 -0.73
C LEU A 369 23.36 -8.27 -1.84
N ARG A 370 24.38 -7.47 -1.50
CA ARG A 370 25.35 -6.89 -2.45
C ARG A 370 26.00 -7.94 -3.34
N ARG A 371 26.43 -9.06 -2.77
CA ARG A 371 27.04 -10.16 -3.52
C ARG A 371 26.03 -10.78 -4.48
N LEU A 372 24.88 -11.23 -3.97
CA LEU A 372 23.83 -11.89 -4.77
C LEU A 372 23.26 -10.99 -5.87
N LEU A 373 23.12 -9.68 -5.62
CA LEU A 373 22.64 -8.69 -6.58
C LEU A 373 23.66 -8.37 -7.69
N ARG A 374 24.96 -8.59 -7.44
CA ARG A 374 26.05 -8.39 -8.43
C ARG A 374 26.40 -9.65 -9.21
N GLU A 375 26.11 -10.83 -8.65
CA GLU A 375 26.15 -12.12 -9.35
C GLU A 375 25.00 -12.29 -10.35
N ARG A 376 23.97 -11.43 -10.27
CA ARG A 376 22.75 -11.47 -11.06
C ARG A 376 22.84 -10.53 -12.28
N ASP A 377 22.57 -11.08 -13.47
CA ASP A 377 22.66 -10.33 -14.74
C ASP A 377 21.59 -9.24 -14.87
N ASP A 378 21.95 -8.15 -15.56
CA ASP A 378 21.08 -6.98 -15.75
C ASP A 378 19.91 -7.33 -16.70
N GLY A 379 18.76 -7.62 -16.10
CA GLY A 379 17.54 -8.07 -16.78
C GLY A 379 17.06 -9.45 -16.35
N SER A 380 17.86 -10.21 -15.59
CA SER A 380 17.46 -11.53 -15.09
C SER A 380 16.47 -11.42 -13.91
N GLY A 381 15.21 -11.76 -14.18
CA GLY A 381 14.26 -12.15 -13.15
C GLY A 381 14.53 -13.57 -12.66
N SER A 382 14.09 -13.92 -11.46
CA SER A 382 13.70 -15.32 -11.24
C SER A 382 12.40 -15.58 -12.00
N ASN A 383 12.27 -16.76 -12.57
CA ASN A 383 11.04 -17.29 -13.13
C ASN A 383 10.40 -18.29 -12.15
N LYS A 384 9.10 -18.57 -12.30
CA LYS A 384 8.40 -19.57 -11.46
C LYS A 384 8.92 -21.00 -11.64
N ASP A 385 9.60 -21.26 -12.75
CA ASP A 385 10.25 -22.54 -13.07
C ASP A 385 11.62 -22.73 -12.36
N ASP A 386 12.20 -21.70 -11.75
CA ASP A 386 13.45 -21.84 -11.00
C ASP A 386 13.21 -22.56 -9.67
N GLU A 387 14.09 -23.47 -9.25
CA GLU A 387 13.97 -24.17 -7.97
C GLU A 387 14.02 -23.20 -6.76
N LYS A 388 14.74 -22.08 -6.86
CA LYS A 388 14.95 -21.09 -5.78
C LYS A 388 15.49 -19.76 -6.30
N ASP A 389 15.02 -18.63 -5.75
CA ASP A 389 15.68 -17.31 -5.88
C ASP A 389 16.49 -17.02 -4.60
N GLU A 390 17.82 -17.11 -4.68
CA GLU A 390 18.70 -16.89 -3.51
C GLU A 390 18.70 -15.44 -3.02
N LEU A 391 18.52 -14.46 -3.92
CA LEU A 391 18.44 -13.04 -3.56
C LEU A 391 17.14 -12.75 -2.81
N ALA A 392 16.02 -13.35 -3.26
CA ALA A 392 14.72 -13.19 -2.61
C ALA A 392 14.70 -13.87 -1.23
N GLU A 393 15.27 -15.08 -1.09
CA GLU A 393 15.39 -15.75 0.22
C GLU A 393 16.30 -14.98 1.20
N GLU A 394 17.39 -14.37 0.72
CA GLU A 394 18.25 -13.54 1.57
C GLU A 394 17.56 -12.22 1.96
N ALA A 395 16.83 -11.59 1.03
CA ALA A 395 16.05 -10.38 1.32
C ALA A 395 14.89 -10.65 2.30
N ALA A 396 14.24 -11.82 2.21
CA ALA A 396 13.17 -12.22 3.11
C ALA A 396 13.61 -12.32 4.59
N ARG A 397 14.91 -12.46 4.87
CA ARG A 397 15.45 -12.45 6.25
C ARG A 397 15.21 -11.14 6.99
N ALA A 398 14.93 -10.04 6.29
CA ALA A 398 14.57 -8.77 6.90
C ALA A 398 13.18 -8.79 7.58
N GLY A 399 12.38 -9.84 7.36
CA GLY A 399 11.07 -10.07 7.99
C GLY A 399 9.92 -10.06 7.00
N ASP A 400 8.72 -10.44 7.47
CA ASP A 400 7.56 -10.69 6.61
C ASP A 400 7.11 -9.46 5.82
N MET A 401 7.23 -8.25 6.41
CA MET A 401 6.97 -6.97 5.73
C MET A 401 7.82 -6.79 4.46
N VAL A 402 9.03 -7.34 4.44
CA VAL A 402 9.90 -7.34 3.26
C VAL A 402 9.60 -8.54 2.37
N ARG A 403 9.44 -9.75 2.94
CA ARG A 403 9.11 -10.99 2.21
C ARG A 403 7.92 -10.81 1.26
N TYR A 404 6.83 -10.22 1.73
CA TYR A 404 5.60 -10.12 0.94
C TYR A 404 5.63 -9.03 -0.16
N LEU A 405 6.69 -8.22 -0.25
CA LEU A 405 6.96 -7.40 -1.43
C LEU A 405 7.35 -8.27 -2.65
N PHE A 406 7.77 -9.53 -2.44
CA PHE A 406 8.18 -10.42 -3.52
C PHE A 406 7.77 -11.89 -3.28
N ALA A 407 6.67 -12.11 -2.55
CA ALA A 407 6.02 -13.41 -2.40
C ALA A 407 4.51 -13.23 -2.48
N THR A 408 3.78 -14.18 -3.07
CA THR A 408 2.30 -14.20 -2.96
C THR A 408 1.88 -14.59 -1.54
N SER A 409 0.91 -13.89 -0.96
CA SER A 409 0.27 -14.31 0.29
C SER A 409 -0.98 -15.15 0.00
N ALA A 410 -1.33 -16.04 0.93
CA ALA A 410 -2.61 -16.75 0.95
C ALA A 410 -3.05 -16.90 2.41
N THR A 411 -4.02 -16.10 2.84
CA THR A 411 -4.41 -15.94 4.24
C THR A 411 -5.88 -16.30 4.40
N PRO A 412 -6.24 -17.36 5.15
CA PRO A 412 -7.62 -17.61 5.56
C PRO A 412 -8.12 -16.49 6.49
N THR A 413 -9.03 -15.64 5.99
CA THR A 413 -9.50 -14.44 6.71
C THR A 413 -10.85 -14.62 7.38
N ILE A 414 -11.75 -15.41 6.79
CA ILE A 414 -13.12 -15.60 7.29
C ILE A 414 -13.47 -17.09 7.26
N ALA A 415 -14.14 -17.59 8.31
CA ALA A 415 -14.73 -18.92 8.34
C ALA A 415 -16.19 -18.86 8.82
N ARG A 416 -17.12 -19.46 8.07
CA ARG A 416 -18.56 -19.47 8.37
C ARG A 416 -19.11 -20.89 8.28
N GLY A 417 -19.74 -21.39 9.34
CA GLY A 417 -20.41 -22.70 9.31
C GLY A 417 -20.89 -23.17 10.68
N GLY A 418 -22.01 -23.90 10.68
CA GLY A 418 -22.70 -24.33 11.91
C GLY A 418 -23.76 -23.33 12.36
N ILE A 419 -24.83 -23.86 12.99
CA ILE A 419 -25.95 -23.08 13.52
C ILE A 419 -26.23 -23.43 14.99
N LYS A 420 -26.00 -24.70 15.38
CA LYS A 420 -26.26 -25.19 16.75
C LYS A 420 -25.32 -26.33 17.12
N SER A 421 -24.85 -26.36 18.37
CA SER A 421 -23.85 -27.30 18.88
C SER A 421 -24.21 -28.80 18.80
N ASN A 422 -25.50 -29.16 18.65
CA ASN A 422 -25.93 -30.55 18.51
C ASN A 422 -26.20 -31.01 17.06
N ALA A 423 -25.97 -30.14 16.07
CA ALA A 423 -26.14 -30.43 14.65
C ALA A 423 -24.82 -30.27 13.88
N LEU A 424 -24.51 -31.23 13.00
CA LEU A 424 -23.36 -31.16 12.11
C LEU A 424 -23.68 -30.22 10.93
N PRO A 425 -22.77 -29.29 10.56
CA PRO A 425 -23.01 -28.37 9.45
C PRO A 425 -22.90 -29.06 8.08
N GLU A 426 -23.85 -28.74 7.20
CA GLU A 426 -23.90 -29.25 5.83
C GLU A 426 -23.12 -28.39 4.83
N ARG A 427 -22.84 -27.14 5.23
CA ARG A 427 -22.07 -26.14 4.48
C ARG A 427 -21.09 -25.45 5.43
N VAL A 428 -19.84 -25.34 5.00
CA VAL A 428 -18.82 -24.46 5.60
C VAL A 428 -18.18 -23.65 4.48
N VAL A 429 -18.00 -22.36 4.71
CA VAL A 429 -17.29 -21.44 3.80
C VAL A 429 -16.03 -20.94 4.48
N LEU A 430 -14.92 -20.92 3.74
CA LEU A 430 -13.70 -20.20 4.09
C LEU A 430 -13.45 -19.12 3.04
N THR A 431 -13.09 -17.91 3.44
CA THR A 431 -12.51 -16.92 2.54
C THR A 431 -10.99 -16.97 2.70
N VAL A 432 -10.27 -17.11 1.59
CA VAL A 432 -8.80 -17.05 1.54
C VAL A 432 -8.41 -15.84 0.69
N ASN A 433 -7.90 -14.81 1.36
CA ASN A 433 -7.38 -13.60 0.72
C ASN A 433 -5.99 -13.87 0.15
N HIS A 434 -5.74 -13.42 -1.08
CA HIS A 434 -4.44 -13.50 -1.71
C HIS A 434 -3.97 -12.11 -2.15
N ARG A 435 -2.70 -11.79 -1.89
CA ARG A 435 -2.01 -10.67 -2.55
C ARG A 435 -0.93 -11.22 -3.48
N ILE A 436 -1.14 -11.09 -4.78
CA ILE A 436 -0.38 -11.73 -5.86
C ILE A 436 0.95 -10.98 -6.09
N ASN A 437 2.05 -11.71 -6.28
CA ASN A 437 3.37 -11.14 -6.58
C ASN A 437 3.42 -10.52 -7.99
N VAL A 438 4.18 -9.43 -8.17
CA VAL A 438 4.46 -8.90 -9.50
C VAL A 438 5.33 -9.90 -10.26
N GLY A 439 4.77 -10.50 -11.32
CA GLY A 439 5.35 -11.60 -12.09
C GLY A 439 4.66 -12.96 -11.90
N GLU A 440 3.76 -13.07 -10.93
CA GLU A 440 2.77 -14.15 -10.80
C GLU A 440 1.38 -13.64 -11.23
N SER A 441 0.38 -14.52 -11.32
CA SER A 441 -0.98 -14.19 -11.80
C SER A 441 -2.08 -14.90 -11.02
N PHE A 442 -3.35 -14.52 -11.25
CA PHE A 442 -4.50 -15.27 -10.72
C PHE A 442 -4.51 -16.73 -11.20
N ALA A 443 -3.97 -17.03 -12.39
CA ALA A 443 -3.86 -18.40 -12.87
C ALA A 443 -2.94 -19.27 -11.98
N ASP A 444 -1.89 -18.68 -11.40
CA ASP A 444 -0.98 -19.37 -10.48
C ASP A 444 -1.66 -19.63 -9.12
N VAL A 445 -2.43 -18.65 -8.62
CA VAL A 445 -3.30 -18.80 -7.43
C VAL A 445 -4.34 -19.90 -7.63
N ARG A 446 -5.04 -19.91 -8.76
CA ARG A 446 -6.02 -20.95 -9.11
C ARG A 446 -5.38 -22.34 -9.07
N ALA A 447 -4.20 -22.50 -9.68
CA ALA A 447 -3.52 -23.78 -9.77
C ALA A 447 -3.14 -24.33 -8.38
N LYS A 448 -2.47 -23.52 -7.55
CA LYS A 448 -2.00 -23.95 -6.23
C LYS A 448 -3.16 -24.20 -5.24
N LEU A 449 -4.18 -23.35 -5.24
CA LEU A 449 -5.35 -23.56 -4.36
C LEU A 449 -6.22 -24.75 -4.82
N ALA A 450 -6.39 -24.98 -6.13
CA ALA A 450 -7.05 -26.18 -6.65
C ALA A 450 -6.28 -27.46 -6.32
N GLN A 451 -4.95 -27.43 -6.33
CA GLN A 451 -4.11 -28.55 -5.90
C GLN A 451 -4.29 -28.85 -4.39
N ALA A 452 -4.22 -27.82 -3.53
CA ALA A 452 -4.38 -27.98 -2.09
C ALA A 452 -5.79 -28.48 -1.71
N ALA A 453 -6.84 -27.84 -2.23
CA ALA A 453 -8.22 -28.23 -2.00
C ALA A 453 -8.55 -29.61 -2.60
N GLY A 454 -8.07 -29.90 -3.82
CA GLY A 454 -8.26 -31.19 -4.48
C GLY A 454 -7.61 -32.35 -3.71
N ALA A 455 -6.41 -32.14 -3.16
CA ALA A 455 -5.74 -33.12 -2.31
C ALA A 455 -6.49 -33.36 -0.99
N VAL A 456 -7.31 -32.42 -0.50
CA VAL A 456 -8.23 -32.63 0.62
C VAL A 456 -9.50 -33.35 0.16
N ALA A 457 -10.14 -32.87 -0.92
CA ALA A 457 -11.38 -33.43 -1.45
C ALA A 457 -11.25 -34.93 -1.78
N ALA A 458 -10.17 -35.32 -2.46
CA ALA A 458 -9.86 -36.72 -2.79
C ALA A 458 -9.65 -37.61 -1.55
N ARG A 459 -9.13 -37.07 -0.43
CA ARG A 459 -8.98 -37.83 0.83
C ARG A 459 -10.30 -38.13 1.53
N HIS A 460 -11.38 -37.40 1.21
CA HIS A 460 -12.70 -37.55 1.82
C HIS A 460 -13.79 -37.99 0.82
N ASN A 461 -13.41 -38.39 -0.40
CA ASN A 461 -14.32 -38.74 -1.51
C ASN A 461 -15.31 -37.62 -1.87
N LEU A 462 -14.85 -36.37 -1.86
CA LEU A 462 -15.62 -35.20 -2.30
C LEU A 462 -15.22 -34.80 -3.73
N THR A 463 -16.17 -34.31 -4.52
CA THR A 463 -15.89 -33.77 -5.86
C THR A 463 -15.33 -32.35 -5.74
N LEU A 464 -14.25 -32.04 -6.46
CA LEU A 464 -13.72 -30.68 -6.57
C LEU A 464 -14.38 -29.94 -7.74
N HIS A 465 -14.87 -28.72 -7.49
CA HIS A 465 -15.41 -27.80 -8.50
C HIS A 465 -14.55 -26.52 -8.53
N PRO A 466 -13.46 -26.48 -9.33
CA PRO A 466 -12.43 -25.44 -9.21
C PRO A 466 -12.62 -24.30 -10.20
N PHE A 467 -13.22 -23.19 -9.75
CA PHE A 467 -13.38 -21.95 -10.52
C PHE A 467 -14.14 -22.17 -11.84
N GLU A 468 -15.32 -22.79 -11.76
CA GLU A 468 -16.19 -23.08 -12.91
C GLU A 468 -16.75 -21.79 -13.53
N LYS A 469 -16.95 -20.75 -12.70
CA LYS A 469 -17.09 -19.35 -13.12
C LYS A 469 -15.96 -18.49 -12.54
N VAL A 470 -15.74 -17.33 -13.17
CA VAL A 470 -14.93 -16.21 -12.69
C VAL A 470 -15.67 -14.94 -13.16
N PRO A 471 -16.15 -14.05 -12.26
CA PRO A 471 -16.88 -12.86 -12.67
C PRO A 471 -16.02 -11.90 -13.50
N SER A 472 -16.66 -11.22 -14.45
CA SER A 472 -16.09 -10.03 -15.07
C SER A 472 -16.15 -8.82 -14.11
N PHE A 473 -15.42 -7.75 -14.44
CA PHE A 473 -15.24 -6.56 -13.60
C PHE A 473 -16.53 -5.76 -13.31
N ASP A 474 -17.63 -6.17 -13.94
CA ASP A 474 -18.94 -5.53 -13.99
C ASP A 474 -20.10 -6.49 -13.63
N GLY A 475 -19.81 -7.72 -13.18
CA GLY A 475 -20.83 -8.73 -12.88
C GLY A 475 -20.83 -9.22 -11.41
N GLU A 476 -22.00 -9.20 -10.79
CA GLU A 476 -22.29 -9.93 -9.55
C GLU A 476 -22.93 -11.29 -9.90
N ASP A 477 -22.20 -12.39 -9.66
CA ASP A 477 -22.62 -13.76 -9.97
C ASP A 477 -23.22 -14.40 -8.70
N ASP A 478 -24.53 -14.23 -8.48
CA ASP A 478 -25.16 -14.49 -7.17
C ASP A 478 -25.62 -15.95 -6.95
N ASP A 479 -25.71 -16.76 -8.03
CA ASP A 479 -26.14 -18.17 -7.99
C ASP A 479 -25.09 -19.09 -8.65
N ASP A 480 -24.32 -19.82 -7.83
CA ASP A 480 -23.52 -20.98 -8.25
C ASP A 480 -24.11 -22.26 -7.66
N ASP A 481 -24.15 -23.32 -8.47
CA ASP A 481 -24.46 -24.66 -7.96
C ASP A 481 -23.41 -25.10 -6.94
N GLU A 482 -23.85 -25.30 -5.69
CA GLU A 482 -23.05 -25.91 -4.63
C GLU A 482 -23.48 -27.38 -4.42
N PRO A 483 -23.02 -28.34 -5.25
CA PRO A 483 -23.48 -29.72 -5.20
C PRO A 483 -23.17 -30.39 -3.85
N PRO A 484 -23.97 -31.38 -3.41
CA PRO A 484 -23.68 -32.12 -2.18
C PRO A 484 -22.40 -32.97 -2.31
N SER A 485 -21.71 -33.19 -1.20
CA SER A 485 -20.46 -33.97 -1.13
C SER A 485 -19.34 -33.40 -2.03
N SER A 486 -19.07 -32.10 -1.89
CA SER A 486 -18.15 -31.35 -2.75
C SER A 486 -17.23 -30.40 -1.99
N VAL A 487 -16.21 -29.93 -2.71
CA VAL A 487 -15.43 -28.73 -2.39
C VAL A 487 -15.45 -27.82 -3.61
N THR A 488 -16.12 -26.67 -3.52
CA THR A 488 -16.17 -25.65 -4.58
C THR A 488 -15.17 -24.54 -4.30
N LEU A 489 -14.44 -24.09 -5.33
CA LEU A 489 -13.61 -22.89 -5.29
C LEU A 489 -14.21 -21.84 -6.22
N ARG A 490 -14.47 -20.65 -5.72
CA ARG A 490 -15.03 -19.53 -6.50
C ARG A 490 -14.50 -18.18 -6.01
N VAL A 491 -14.65 -17.15 -6.81
CA VAL A 491 -14.29 -15.76 -6.48
C VAL A 491 -15.55 -14.90 -6.51
N ARG A 492 -15.74 -14.04 -5.49
CA ARG A 492 -16.95 -13.19 -5.38
C ARG A 492 -16.91 -11.93 -6.25
N SER A 493 -15.71 -11.52 -6.62
CA SER A 493 -15.42 -10.31 -7.39
C SER A 493 -14.36 -10.64 -8.44
N ALA A 494 -14.25 -9.79 -9.46
CA ALA A 494 -13.23 -9.94 -10.49
C ALA A 494 -11.82 -9.91 -9.86
N PRO A 495 -10.97 -10.93 -10.12
CA PRO A 495 -9.59 -10.95 -9.65
C PRO A 495 -8.80 -9.75 -10.17
N LEU A 496 -8.09 -9.06 -9.28
CA LEU A 496 -7.18 -7.99 -9.65
C LEU A 496 -5.80 -8.60 -9.90
N GLU A 497 -5.35 -8.61 -11.15
CA GLU A 497 -3.96 -8.97 -11.47
C GLU A 497 -2.98 -7.89 -10.96
N PRO A 498 -1.68 -8.20 -10.77
CA PRO A 498 -0.69 -7.20 -10.35
C PRO A 498 -0.62 -6.00 -11.31
N ALA A 499 -0.42 -4.80 -10.77
CA ALA A 499 -0.50 -3.58 -11.55
C ALA A 499 0.62 -3.53 -12.62
N PRO A 500 0.35 -2.94 -13.82
CA PRO A 500 1.38 -2.60 -14.78
C PRO A 500 2.47 -1.75 -14.13
N VAL A 501 3.73 -2.12 -14.36
CA VAL A 501 4.89 -1.43 -13.78
C VAL A 501 5.13 -0.13 -14.53
N THR A 502 4.96 0.99 -13.84
CA THR A 502 5.20 2.32 -14.41
C THR A 502 6.67 2.50 -14.81
N PRO A 503 6.98 3.04 -16.00
CA PRO A 503 8.36 3.27 -16.44
C PRO A 503 9.13 4.25 -15.54
N THR A 504 10.31 3.84 -15.11
CA THR A 504 11.19 4.53 -14.16
C THR A 504 12.48 5.07 -14.77
N SER A 505 12.66 4.97 -16.10
CA SER A 505 13.84 5.51 -16.77
C SER A 505 14.00 7.01 -16.53
N THR A 506 15.24 7.43 -16.36
CA THR A 506 15.67 8.84 -16.38
C THR A 506 16.74 9.09 -17.45
N GLU A 507 16.94 8.10 -18.34
CA GLU A 507 17.72 8.23 -19.57
C GLU A 507 16.82 8.65 -20.74
N GLY A 508 17.41 9.31 -21.74
CA GLY A 508 16.68 9.98 -22.84
C GLY A 508 16.63 11.48 -22.58
N GLY A 509 15.66 11.90 -21.77
CA GLY A 509 15.39 13.29 -21.43
C GLY A 509 14.50 13.43 -20.20
N THR A 510 13.44 14.23 -20.29
CA THR A 510 12.57 14.55 -19.14
C THR A 510 11.39 13.59 -19.06
N THR A 511 11.48 12.57 -18.21
CA THR A 511 10.40 11.60 -17.99
C THR A 511 9.51 11.97 -16.79
N PRO A 512 8.26 11.50 -16.71
CA PRO A 512 7.39 11.76 -15.55
C PRO A 512 7.99 11.28 -14.21
N TYR A 513 8.72 10.16 -14.21
CA TYR A 513 9.45 9.69 -13.01
C TYR A 513 10.61 10.63 -12.65
N GLY A 514 11.36 11.12 -13.64
CA GLY A 514 12.40 12.13 -13.43
C GLY A 514 11.86 13.44 -12.84
N VAL A 515 10.69 13.90 -13.31
CA VAL A 515 10.01 15.09 -12.73
C VAL A 515 9.56 14.83 -11.30
N LEU A 516 8.98 13.66 -11.00
CA LEU A 516 8.59 13.28 -9.64
C LEU A 516 9.79 13.23 -8.69
N ALA A 517 10.84 12.48 -9.07
CA ALA A 517 12.04 12.29 -8.26
C ALA A 517 12.80 13.60 -8.05
N GLY A 518 12.91 14.43 -9.09
CA GLY A 518 13.50 15.77 -9.02
C GLY A 518 12.71 16.69 -8.11
N THR A 519 11.38 16.70 -8.20
CA THR A 519 10.52 17.51 -7.31
C THR A 519 10.67 17.09 -5.84
N THR A 520 10.68 15.78 -5.58
CA THR A 520 10.91 15.22 -4.24
C THR A 520 12.26 15.66 -3.68
N ARG A 521 13.34 15.56 -4.45
CA ARG A 521 14.69 16.02 -4.04
C ARG A 521 14.79 17.55 -3.94
N GLY A 522 13.97 18.29 -4.70
CA GLY A 522 13.83 19.76 -4.58
C GLY A 522 13.19 20.21 -3.27
N VAL A 523 12.17 19.51 -2.78
CA VAL A 523 11.48 19.86 -1.52
C VAL A 523 12.22 19.33 -0.27
N TYR A 524 12.81 18.13 -0.36
CA TYR A 524 13.38 17.42 0.80
C TYR A 524 14.92 17.39 0.84
N GLY A 525 15.58 17.82 -0.24
CA GLY A 525 17.02 17.88 -0.36
C GLY A 525 17.67 16.56 -0.80
N GLU A 526 18.90 16.66 -1.30
CA GLU A 526 19.65 15.58 -1.96
C GLU A 526 19.99 14.38 -1.07
N ARG A 527 19.86 14.51 0.26
CA ARG A 527 20.00 13.40 1.22
C ARG A 527 18.88 12.36 1.10
N LEU A 528 17.71 12.76 0.59
CA LEU A 528 16.61 11.84 0.32
C LEU A 528 16.89 11.15 -1.02
N LEU A 529 17.14 9.85 -0.96
CA LEU A 529 17.23 9.01 -2.15
C LEU A 529 15.81 8.80 -2.71
N VAL A 530 15.65 8.73 -4.03
CA VAL A 530 14.39 8.31 -4.65
C VAL A 530 14.60 6.98 -5.35
N ALA A 531 13.86 5.95 -4.92
CA ALA A 531 13.90 4.61 -5.50
C ALA A 531 12.48 4.15 -5.82
N PRO A 532 12.20 3.58 -6.99
CA PRO A 532 10.86 3.14 -7.32
C PRO A 532 10.52 1.87 -6.52
N ALA A 533 9.30 1.78 -6.00
CA ALA A 533 8.92 0.73 -5.07
C ALA A 533 7.57 0.06 -5.42
N LEU A 534 7.24 -0.96 -4.64
CA LEU A 534 6.01 -1.74 -4.76
C LEU A 534 5.11 -1.48 -3.55
N MET A 535 3.80 -1.31 -3.77
CA MET A 535 2.81 -1.37 -2.70
C MET A 535 2.19 -2.77 -2.56
N THR A 536 1.94 -3.17 -1.31
CA THR A 536 1.28 -4.45 -0.96
C THR A 536 -0.25 -4.33 -0.95
N GLY A 537 -0.77 -3.15 -0.65
CA GLY A 537 -2.15 -2.74 -0.91
C GLY A 537 -2.37 -2.36 -2.37
N ASN A 538 -3.60 -1.92 -2.67
CA ASN A 538 -3.99 -1.33 -3.95
C ASN A 538 -4.77 -0.05 -3.67
N THR A 539 -4.62 0.98 -4.50
CA THR A 539 -5.45 2.19 -4.44
C THR A 539 -6.48 2.26 -5.58
N ASP A 540 -7.30 3.30 -5.56
CA ASP A 540 -8.16 3.75 -6.67
C ASP A 540 -7.43 3.82 -8.05
N THR A 541 -6.10 3.93 -8.09
CA THR A 541 -5.28 3.88 -9.34
C THR A 541 -5.58 2.69 -10.25
N ARG A 542 -6.08 1.57 -9.71
CA ARG A 542 -6.50 0.39 -10.49
C ARG A 542 -7.52 0.70 -11.58
N TYR A 543 -8.33 1.74 -11.39
CA TYR A 543 -9.32 2.20 -12.37
C TYR A 543 -8.70 3.06 -13.50
N TYR A 544 -7.44 3.47 -13.39
CA TYR A 544 -6.80 4.48 -14.25
C TYR A 544 -5.65 3.90 -15.12
N TRP A 545 -5.39 2.59 -15.08
CA TRP A 545 -4.29 1.96 -15.84
C TRP A 545 -4.37 2.19 -17.36
N ASP A 546 -5.58 2.26 -17.92
CA ASP A 546 -5.79 2.57 -19.35
C ASP A 546 -5.54 4.05 -19.69
N LEU A 547 -5.56 4.95 -18.70
CA LEU A 547 -5.45 6.41 -18.92
C LEU A 547 -4.00 6.85 -19.16
N THR A 548 -3.01 6.15 -18.57
CA THR A 548 -1.58 6.35 -18.81
C THR A 548 -0.75 5.22 -18.19
N ARG A 549 0.42 4.93 -18.76
CA ARG A 549 1.43 4.06 -18.13
C ARG A 549 2.28 4.75 -17.06
N HIS A 550 2.06 6.04 -16.78
CA HIS A 550 2.82 6.81 -15.79
C HIS A 550 1.99 7.06 -14.53
N ILE A 551 1.91 6.05 -13.64
CA ILE A 551 1.07 6.07 -12.43
C ILE A 551 1.91 5.87 -11.18
N PHE A 552 1.96 6.89 -10.33
CA PHE A 552 2.74 6.90 -9.10
C PHE A 552 1.83 6.96 -7.87
N ARG A 553 1.95 5.97 -6.98
CA ARG A 553 1.32 5.99 -5.65
C ARG A 553 2.31 6.62 -4.67
N TYR A 554 2.11 7.87 -4.27
CA TYR A 554 3.08 8.60 -3.46
C TYR A 554 2.41 9.72 -2.67
N GLY A 555 2.11 9.47 -1.38
CA GLY A 555 1.72 10.50 -0.43
C GLY A 555 2.94 11.34 -0.04
N PRO A 556 3.06 12.62 -0.47
CA PRO A 556 4.31 13.36 -0.34
C PRO A 556 4.51 13.99 1.05
N GLN A 557 3.68 13.70 2.05
CA GLN A 557 3.69 14.38 3.35
C GLN A 557 4.78 13.81 4.28
N TRP A 558 5.96 14.43 4.30
CA TRP A 558 7.08 14.00 5.16
C TRP A 558 7.84 15.15 5.85
N GLU A 559 8.55 14.84 6.93
CA GLU A 559 9.51 15.72 7.60
C GLU A 559 10.78 14.98 8.05
N ASP A 560 11.93 15.65 7.99
CA ASP A 560 13.21 15.04 8.35
C ASP A 560 13.26 14.66 9.84
N GLY A 561 13.75 13.45 10.13
CA GLY A 561 13.70 12.85 11.46
C GLY A 561 12.38 12.16 11.84
N ALA A 562 11.37 12.12 10.97
CA ALA A 562 10.20 11.26 11.18
C ALA A 562 10.62 9.77 11.22
N ALA A 563 10.11 9.02 12.20
CA ALA A 563 10.51 7.63 12.44
C ALA A 563 10.18 6.72 11.25
N SER A 564 8.92 6.78 10.80
CA SER A 564 8.42 6.34 9.49
C SER A 564 6.96 6.81 9.39
N ASP A 565 6.43 6.94 8.19
CA ASP A 565 5.03 7.31 8.00
C ASP A 565 4.08 6.23 8.55
N PHE A 566 4.53 4.96 8.70
CA PHE A 566 3.77 3.88 9.33
C PHE A 566 3.43 4.08 10.83
N ASP A 567 3.94 5.13 11.50
CA ASP A 567 3.49 5.54 12.85
C ASP A 567 2.22 6.43 12.81
N ASN A 568 1.72 6.80 11.63
CA ASN A 568 0.53 7.64 11.47
C ASN A 568 -0.77 7.04 12.01
N GLY A 569 -0.87 5.71 12.15
CA GLY A 569 -2.06 5.02 12.68
C GLY A 569 -3.19 4.81 11.67
N ILE A 570 -2.89 4.71 10.37
CA ILE A 570 -3.86 4.35 9.32
C ILE A 570 -4.68 3.10 9.69
N HIS A 571 -5.98 3.15 9.42
CA HIS A 571 -7.03 2.17 9.74
C HIS A 571 -7.18 1.79 11.23
N THR A 572 -6.28 2.17 12.12
CA THR A 572 -6.30 1.83 13.54
C THR A 572 -6.71 3.02 14.42
N VAL A 573 -6.60 2.85 15.73
CA VAL A 573 -6.79 3.89 16.74
C VAL A 573 -5.67 4.92 16.70
N ASN A 574 -5.94 6.14 17.15
CA ASN A 574 -4.93 7.21 17.30
C ASN A 574 -4.30 7.66 15.96
N GLU A 575 -5.07 7.57 14.88
CA GLU A 575 -4.68 8.10 13.57
C GLU A 575 -4.38 9.60 13.65
N ARG A 576 -3.28 10.02 13.02
CA ARG A 576 -2.72 11.37 13.09
C ARG A 576 -1.75 11.66 11.94
N VAL A 577 -1.62 12.92 11.54
CA VAL A 577 -0.54 13.38 10.64
C VAL A 577 0.20 14.58 11.24
N SER A 578 1.50 14.66 11.00
CA SER A 578 2.27 15.89 11.30
C SER A 578 1.85 17.02 10.38
N ILE A 579 1.67 18.21 10.94
CA ILE A 579 1.34 19.41 10.15
C ILE A 579 2.57 19.96 9.41
N ALA A 580 3.78 19.74 9.91
CA ALA A 580 4.98 20.04 9.15
C ALA A 580 5.07 19.15 7.89
N ALA A 581 4.81 17.85 8.05
CA ALA A 581 4.73 16.90 6.95
C ALA A 581 3.60 17.27 5.94
N HIS A 582 2.40 17.58 6.42
CA HIS A 582 1.28 18.03 5.58
C HIS A 582 1.61 19.31 4.80
N VAL A 583 2.24 20.31 5.44
CA VAL A 583 2.70 21.54 4.78
C VAL A 583 3.79 21.28 3.75
N ASN A 584 4.70 20.33 4.00
CA ASN A 584 5.68 19.93 2.98
C ASN A 584 5.03 19.19 1.80
N GLY A 585 3.98 18.40 2.03
CA GLY A 585 3.12 17.88 0.96
C GLY A 585 2.50 18.99 0.10
N ILE A 586 2.05 20.10 0.69
CA ILE A 586 1.56 21.28 -0.05
C ILE A 586 2.67 21.91 -0.90
N LYS A 587 3.90 22.03 -0.37
CA LYS A 587 5.09 22.48 -1.14
C LYS A 587 5.39 21.53 -2.30
N TRP A 588 5.25 20.22 -2.08
CA TRP A 588 5.46 19.20 -3.10
C TRP A 588 4.42 19.26 -4.20
N TYR A 589 3.12 19.28 -3.89
CA TYR A 589 2.06 19.36 -4.91
C TYR A 589 2.17 20.65 -5.73
N SER A 590 2.38 21.80 -5.07
CA SER A 590 2.53 23.09 -5.76
C SER A 590 3.78 23.14 -6.65
N SER A 591 4.88 22.52 -6.22
CA SER A 591 6.09 22.36 -7.04
C SER A 591 5.91 21.36 -8.19
N PHE A 592 5.28 20.21 -7.95
CA PHE A 592 5.05 19.17 -8.94
C PHE A 592 4.12 19.65 -10.06
N ILE A 593 3.05 20.37 -9.72
CA ILE A 593 2.16 21.02 -10.70
C ILE A 593 2.95 21.94 -11.62
N ARG A 594 3.79 22.83 -11.07
CA ARG A 594 4.61 23.77 -11.85
C ARG A 594 5.68 23.04 -12.67
N ASN A 595 6.39 22.07 -12.08
CA ASN A 595 7.41 21.27 -12.77
C ASN A 595 6.82 20.49 -13.95
N MET A 596 5.65 19.87 -13.80
CA MET A 596 4.93 19.18 -14.90
C MET A 596 4.38 20.15 -15.97
N ASP A 597 4.03 21.38 -15.58
CA ASP A 597 3.58 22.45 -16.49
C ASP A 597 4.73 22.99 -17.34
N GLU A 598 5.92 23.10 -16.74
CA GLU A 598 7.16 23.54 -17.38
C GLU A 598 7.82 22.41 -18.20
N ALA A 599 7.62 21.14 -17.83
CA ALA A 599 8.22 19.97 -18.49
C ALA A 599 7.82 19.80 -19.96
N VAL A 600 8.82 19.58 -20.80
CA VAL A 600 8.68 18.99 -22.14
C VAL A 600 9.00 17.51 -21.98
N LEU A 601 7.96 16.69 -21.97
CA LEU A 601 8.09 15.23 -21.84
C LEU A 601 8.43 14.61 -23.20
N GLU A 602 9.07 13.44 -23.15
CA GLU A 602 9.39 12.59 -24.32
C GLU A 602 8.22 11.70 -24.76
#